data_AF-A0A0G1AHT0-F1
#
_entry.id   AF-A0A0G1AHT0-F1
#
_cell.length_a   1.000
_cell.length_b   1.000
_cell.length_c   1.000
_cell.angle_alpha   90.00
_cell.angle_beta   90.00
_cell.angle_gamma   90.00
#
_symmetry.space_group_name_H-M   'P 1'
#
loop_
_entity.id
_entity.type
_entity.pdbx_description
1 polymer ?
#
loop_
_entity_poly.entity_id
_entity_poly.type
_entity_poly.pdbx_seq_one_letter_code
_entity_poly.pdbx_strand_id
1 'polypeptide(L)'
;MKAKRLFSVMLAIVVCLTVVSPVLADKPVGFDPVTGAETAWSNSGCNKIQGGLILDSAGNALETGFDEFGYNYQAHLFDGTYDSSDRVLDGKYLGSTGDYVDDKLQMKWSDEWLSNVDCNNDRKLDRGLINGTATGISSGWLTNHVNGDYLDTTGVLQHYTYFVKIGYFGPESPLWGSYDVLEEVYNDPAAGFHGVTIYTDPGLGFFTQH
;
A
#
# COMPACT_ATOMS: atom_id res chain seq x y z
N MET A 1 26.60 2.50 -44.28
CA MET A 1 26.92 2.20 -42.86
C MET A 1 26.74 3.40 -41.91
N LYS A 2 27.06 4.64 -42.29
CA LYS A 2 26.97 5.80 -41.39
C LYS A 2 25.53 6.18 -40.97
N ALA A 3 24.56 6.15 -41.89
CA ALA A 3 23.17 6.52 -41.59
C ALA A 3 22.46 5.55 -40.62
N LYS A 4 22.70 4.23 -40.74
CA LYS A 4 22.12 3.23 -39.82
C LYS A 4 22.67 3.36 -38.40
N ARG A 5 23.97 3.69 -38.26
CA ARG A 5 24.58 3.98 -36.95
C ARG A 5 24.03 5.27 -36.33
N LEU A 6 23.81 6.30 -37.14
CA LEU A 6 23.21 7.55 -36.65
C LEU A 6 21.77 7.33 -36.16
N PHE A 7 20.99 6.52 -36.88
CA PHE A 7 19.60 6.21 -36.52
C PHE A 7 19.51 5.36 -35.25
N SER A 8 20.39 4.35 -35.08
CA SER A 8 20.46 3.57 -33.84
C SER A 8 20.91 4.40 -32.63
N VAL A 9 21.84 5.35 -32.81
CA VAL A 9 22.27 6.24 -31.72
C VAL A 9 21.15 7.22 -31.35
N MET A 10 20.44 7.80 -32.32
CA MET A 10 19.28 8.63 -32.00
C MET A 10 18.13 7.85 -31.35
N LEU A 11 17.86 6.62 -31.80
CA LEU A 11 16.84 5.78 -31.17
C LEU A 11 17.23 5.41 -29.73
N ALA A 12 18.50 5.10 -29.48
CA ALA A 12 18.99 4.83 -28.12
C ALA A 12 18.89 6.08 -27.22
N ILE A 13 19.19 7.27 -27.73
CA ILE A 13 19.06 8.53 -26.98
C ILE A 13 17.58 8.84 -26.71
N VAL A 14 16.68 8.63 -27.68
CA VAL A 14 15.24 8.81 -27.47
C VAL A 14 14.70 7.80 -26.45
N VAL A 15 15.10 6.53 -26.53
CA VAL A 15 14.73 5.51 -25.52
C VAL A 15 15.26 5.91 -24.14
N CYS A 16 16.53 6.32 -24.01
CA CYS A 16 17.10 6.81 -22.76
C CYS A 16 16.41 8.08 -22.21
N LEU A 17 15.90 8.96 -23.07
CA LEU A 17 15.15 10.15 -22.67
C LEU A 17 13.69 9.82 -22.27
N THR A 18 13.10 8.75 -22.80
CA THR A 18 11.73 8.32 -22.44
C THR A 18 11.64 7.48 -21.16
N VAL A 19 12.76 7.02 -20.59
CA VAL A 19 12.74 6.29 -19.30
C VAL A 19 12.77 7.20 -18.08
N VAL A 20 12.97 8.52 -18.27
CA VAL A 20 12.92 9.50 -17.18
C VAL A 20 11.56 10.19 -17.23
N SER A 21 10.48 9.42 -17.12
CA SER A 21 9.28 10.00 -16.53
C SER A 21 9.67 10.38 -15.12
N PRO A 22 9.71 11.67 -14.73
CA PRO A 22 9.62 11.97 -13.31
C PRO A 22 8.31 11.31 -12.91
N VAL A 23 8.42 10.27 -12.09
CA VAL A 23 7.29 9.71 -11.38
C VAL A 23 6.82 10.85 -10.48
N LEU A 24 5.99 11.74 -11.05
CA LEU A 24 5.15 12.66 -10.32
C LEU A 24 4.04 11.78 -9.72
N ALA A 25 4.42 10.85 -8.85
CA ALA A 25 3.53 10.08 -8.00
C ALA A 25 3.10 10.95 -6.80
N ASP A 26 2.77 12.20 -7.07
CA ASP A 26 1.91 12.96 -6.17
C ASP A 26 0.50 12.68 -6.68
N LYS A 27 -0.13 11.62 -6.12
CA LYS A 27 -1.54 11.39 -6.40
C LYS A 27 -2.29 12.64 -5.89
N PRO A 28 -3.23 13.21 -6.66
CA PRO A 28 -4.09 14.26 -6.12
C PRO A 28 -4.89 13.67 -4.94
N VAL A 29 -4.67 14.19 -3.74
CA VAL A 29 -5.29 13.71 -2.48
C VAL A 29 -6.45 14.59 -2.00
N GLY A 30 -6.89 15.56 -2.81
CA GLY A 30 -8.03 16.42 -2.49
C GLY A 30 -9.22 16.14 -3.40
N PHE A 31 -10.43 16.30 -2.86
CA PHE A 31 -11.66 16.34 -3.65
C PHE A 31 -12.34 17.69 -3.43
N ASP A 32 -12.73 18.36 -4.49
CA ASP A 32 -13.58 19.54 -4.39
C ASP A 32 -14.96 19.10 -3.85
N PRO A 33 -15.39 19.58 -2.67
CA PRO A 33 -16.64 19.15 -2.05
C PRO A 33 -17.90 19.60 -2.82
N VAL A 34 -17.75 20.54 -3.75
CA VAL A 34 -18.85 21.06 -4.59
C VAL A 34 -18.90 20.33 -5.93
N THR A 35 -17.76 20.04 -6.53
CA THR A 35 -17.70 19.46 -7.90
C THR A 35 -17.36 17.98 -7.93
N GLY A 36 -16.87 17.40 -6.82
CA GLY A 36 -16.37 16.03 -6.75
C GLY A 36 -15.12 15.79 -7.59
N ALA A 37 -14.54 16.84 -8.17
CA ALA A 37 -13.32 16.74 -8.97
C ALA A 37 -12.11 16.47 -8.08
N GLU A 38 -11.23 15.58 -8.53
CA GLU A 38 -9.90 15.43 -7.95
C GLU A 38 -9.16 16.77 -8.10
N THR A 39 -8.71 17.31 -6.97
CA THR A 39 -7.90 18.51 -6.92
C THR A 39 -6.54 18.16 -6.33
N ALA A 40 -5.50 18.74 -6.91
CA ALA A 40 -4.23 18.80 -6.21
C ALA A 40 -4.49 19.51 -4.87
N TRP A 41 -3.96 18.98 -3.78
CA TRP A 41 -4.09 19.60 -2.48
C TRP A 41 -3.68 21.08 -2.58
N SER A 42 -4.51 21.98 -2.06
CA SER A 42 -4.19 23.40 -2.03
C SER A 42 -3.00 23.64 -1.10
N ASN A 43 -1.80 23.47 -1.66
CA ASN A 43 -0.50 23.87 -1.12
C ASN A 43 -0.43 23.80 0.42
N SER A 44 -0.57 22.59 0.95
CA SER A 44 -0.37 22.34 2.37
C SER A 44 1.13 22.40 2.64
N GLY A 45 1.56 23.14 3.65
CA GLY A 45 2.96 23.23 4.07
C GLY A 45 3.55 21.92 4.62
N CYS A 46 3.03 20.78 4.18
CA CYS A 46 3.43 19.45 4.59
C CYS A 46 4.75 19.06 3.95
N ASN A 47 5.59 18.39 4.72
CA ASN A 47 6.80 17.77 4.22
C ASN A 47 6.40 16.58 3.35
N LYS A 48 7.07 16.43 2.20
CA LYS A 48 6.90 15.27 1.32
C LYS A 48 8.12 14.36 1.43
N ILE A 49 7.97 13.10 1.02
CA ILE A 49 9.07 12.12 0.99
C ILE A 49 10.27 12.65 0.20
N GLN A 50 10.03 13.33 -0.94
CA GLN A 50 11.08 13.96 -1.77
C GLN A 50 11.90 15.02 -1.03
N GLY A 51 11.37 15.56 0.09
CA GLY A 51 12.07 16.52 0.94
C GLY A 51 13.10 15.90 1.88
N GLY A 52 13.12 14.56 2.04
CA GLY A 52 14.09 13.85 2.88
C GLY A 52 13.96 14.12 4.39
N LEU A 53 12.86 14.72 4.83
CA LEU A 53 12.62 15.06 6.25
C LEU A 53 11.84 13.98 7.00
N ILE A 54 11.13 13.11 6.27
CA ILE A 54 10.30 12.04 6.83
C ILE A 54 11.18 10.82 7.07
N LEU A 55 11.07 10.22 8.26
CA LEU A 55 11.92 9.13 8.71
C LEU A 55 11.12 7.84 8.92
N ASP A 56 11.79 6.69 8.73
CA ASP A 56 11.29 5.38 9.11
C ASP A 56 11.43 5.11 10.63
N SER A 57 11.01 3.92 11.06
CA SER A 57 11.12 3.48 12.46
C SER A 57 12.56 3.35 12.96
N ALA A 58 13.54 3.20 12.06
CA ALA A 58 14.96 3.14 12.36
C ALA A 58 15.64 4.52 12.31
N GLY A 59 14.92 5.57 11.92
CA GLY A 59 15.42 6.95 11.81
C GLY A 59 16.08 7.28 10.47
N ASN A 60 16.00 6.40 9.47
CA ASN A 60 16.49 6.67 8.12
C ASN A 60 15.46 7.50 7.35
N ALA A 61 15.92 8.36 6.44
CA ALA A 61 15.01 9.11 5.58
C ALA A 61 14.26 8.16 4.63
N LEU A 62 12.95 8.36 4.49
CA LEU A 62 12.18 7.65 3.48
C LEU A 62 12.56 8.15 2.09
N GLU A 63 12.69 7.20 1.16
CA GLU A 63 12.98 7.47 -0.25
C GLU A 63 11.74 7.28 -1.12
N THR A 64 11.81 7.83 -2.33
CA THR A 64 10.75 7.65 -3.34
C THR A 64 10.83 6.28 -3.99
N GLY A 65 9.68 5.74 -4.39
CA GLY A 65 9.61 4.41 -5.00
C GLY A 65 9.55 3.29 -3.96
N PHE A 66 9.94 2.08 -4.37
CA PHE A 66 10.00 0.93 -3.48
C PHE A 66 11.28 0.96 -2.65
N ASP A 67 11.15 0.74 -1.34
CA ASP A 67 12.29 0.45 -0.48
C ASP A 67 12.70 -1.02 -0.51
N GLU A 68 13.74 -1.37 0.25
CA GLU A 68 14.28 -2.74 0.32
C GLU A 68 13.29 -3.77 0.88
N PHE A 69 12.25 -3.32 1.57
CA PHE A 69 11.21 -4.18 2.16
C PHE A 69 10.00 -4.35 1.24
N GLY A 70 9.92 -3.56 0.15
CA GLY A 70 8.83 -3.60 -0.81
C GLY A 70 7.73 -2.56 -0.56
N TYR A 71 7.96 -1.55 0.30
CA TYR A 71 7.02 -0.44 0.49
C TYR A 71 7.25 0.68 -0.51
N ASN A 72 6.18 1.12 -1.19
CA ASN A 72 6.12 2.35 -1.96
C ASN A 72 5.01 3.25 -1.41
N TYR A 73 5.39 4.13 -0.50
CA TYR A 73 4.47 5.02 0.21
C TYR A 73 3.77 6.02 -0.72
N GLN A 74 4.44 6.48 -1.77
CA GLN A 74 3.84 7.43 -2.73
C GLN A 74 2.73 6.77 -3.57
N ALA A 75 2.87 5.47 -3.85
CA ALA A 75 1.89 4.69 -4.59
C ALA A 75 0.83 4.03 -3.71
N HIS A 76 0.93 4.18 -2.38
CA HIS A 76 0.15 3.43 -1.38
C HIS A 76 0.13 1.93 -1.67
N LEU A 77 1.31 1.38 -1.94
CA LEU A 77 1.49 0.02 -2.42
C LEU A 77 2.62 -0.66 -1.65
N PHE A 78 2.41 -1.92 -1.33
CA PHE A 78 3.43 -2.85 -0.87
C PHE A 78 3.44 -4.07 -1.78
N ASP A 79 4.62 -4.53 -2.16
CA ASP A 79 4.82 -5.78 -2.91
C ASP A 79 6.06 -6.49 -2.35
N GLY A 80 5.83 -7.50 -1.52
CA GLY A 80 6.87 -8.19 -0.76
C GLY A 80 6.39 -9.53 -0.22
N THR A 81 6.93 -9.95 0.92
CA THR A 81 6.49 -11.16 1.65
C THR A 81 5.96 -10.78 3.03
N TYR A 82 5.40 -11.74 3.78
CA TYR A 82 5.10 -11.48 5.19
C TYR A 82 6.35 -11.11 5.99
N ASP A 83 7.49 -11.78 5.75
CA ASP A 83 8.80 -11.44 6.33
C ASP A 83 9.16 -9.96 6.12
N SER A 84 9.04 -9.45 4.89
CA SER A 84 9.43 -8.07 4.61
C SER A 84 8.44 -7.02 5.16
N SER A 85 7.22 -7.42 5.51
CA SER A 85 6.15 -6.49 5.87
C SER A 85 6.39 -5.77 7.20
N ASP A 86 7.11 -6.36 8.15
CA ASP A 86 7.44 -5.72 9.44
C ASP A 86 8.76 -4.92 9.41
N ARG A 87 9.36 -4.79 8.21
CA ARG A 87 10.65 -4.16 7.95
C ARG A 87 11.83 -4.87 8.60
N VAL A 88 11.73 -6.19 8.80
CA VAL A 88 12.82 -7.02 9.32
C VAL A 88 12.93 -8.29 8.46
N LEU A 89 13.96 -8.38 7.62
CA LEU A 89 14.22 -9.57 6.79
C LEU A 89 14.98 -10.63 7.60
N ASP A 90 14.29 -11.35 8.48
CA ASP A 90 14.90 -12.36 9.37
C ASP A 90 14.29 -13.77 9.26
N GLY A 91 13.45 -14.00 8.24
CA GLY A 91 12.71 -15.23 8.06
C GLY A 91 11.62 -15.40 9.12
N LYS A 92 11.05 -14.31 9.62
CA LYS A 92 9.93 -14.31 10.56
C LYS A 92 8.94 -13.21 10.23
N TYR A 93 7.68 -13.46 10.60
CA TYR A 93 6.66 -12.42 10.60
C TYR A 93 6.34 -12.04 12.05
N LEU A 94 6.61 -10.79 12.42
CA LEU A 94 6.38 -10.28 13.79
C LEU A 94 7.03 -11.17 14.86
N GLY A 95 8.25 -11.65 14.56
CA GLY A 95 9.03 -12.52 15.44
C GLY A 95 8.62 -14.00 15.47
N SER A 96 7.62 -14.40 14.67
CA SER A 96 7.14 -15.78 14.59
C SER A 96 7.50 -16.42 13.25
N THR A 97 7.91 -17.69 13.28
CA THR A 97 8.14 -18.49 12.06
C THR A 97 6.88 -19.23 11.64
N GLY A 98 6.71 -19.50 10.36
CA GLY A 98 5.66 -20.35 9.82
C GLY A 98 5.79 -20.50 8.31
N ASP A 99 5.03 -21.44 7.74
CA ASP A 99 5.00 -21.72 6.29
C ASP A 99 4.53 -20.51 5.47
N TYR A 100 3.89 -19.53 6.11
CA TYR A 100 3.39 -18.33 5.46
C TYR A 100 4.40 -17.17 5.40
N VAL A 101 5.57 -17.30 6.03
CA VAL A 101 6.51 -16.17 6.18
C VAL A 101 7.07 -15.72 4.82
N ASP A 102 7.30 -16.67 3.91
CA ASP A 102 7.75 -16.43 2.55
C ASP A 102 6.61 -16.22 1.54
N ASP A 103 5.34 -16.29 1.98
CA ASP A 103 4.21 -16.03 1.11
C ASP A 103 4.25 -14.61 0.56
N LYS A 104 3.90 -14.49 -0.72
CA LYS A 104 3.85 -13.20 -1.40
C LYS A 104 2.66 -12.40 -0.89
N LEU A 105 2.94 -11.23 -0.36
CA LEU A 105 1.95 -10.28 0.15
C LEU A 105 1.99 -9.00 -0.69
N GLN A 106 0.83 -8.62 -1.21
CA GLN A 106 0.61 -7.35 -1.87
C GLN A 106 -0.40 -6.55 -1.07
N MET A 107 -0.04 -5.32 -0.67
CA MET A 107 -0.96 -4.44 0.04
C MET A 107 -1.23 -3.17 -0.74
N LYS A 108 -2.44 -2.65 -0.61
CA LYS A 108 -2.81 -1.31 -1.09
C LYS A 108 -3.60 -0.61 -0.02
N TRP A 109 -3.45 0.70 0.09
CA TRP A 109 -4.18 1.48 1.08
C TRP A 109 -4.60 2.85 0.54
N SER A 110 -5.37 3.54 1.36
CA SER A 110 -5.84 4.91 1.12
C SER A 110 -5.02 5.93 1.89
N ASP A 111 -5.07 7.19 1.45
CA ASP A 111 -4.42 8.31 2.15
C ASP A 111 -4.89 8.46 3.59
N GLU A 112 -6.17 8.18 3.85
CA GLU A 112 -6.76 8.19 5.19
C GLU A 112 -6.23 7.05 6.07
N TRP A 113 -5.71 5.96 5.48
CA TRP A 113 -5.07 4.87 6.23
C TRP A 113 -3.64 5.27 6.65
N LEU A 114 -2.83 5.60 5.66
CA LEU A 114 -1.46 6.06 5.82
C LEU A 114 -1.11 6.93 4.61
N SER A 115 -0.91 8.22 4.86
CA SER A 115 -0.58 9.19 3.82
C SER A 115 0.87 9.07 3.35
N ASN A 116 1.21 9.81 2.30
CA ASN A 116 2.58 9.96 1.78
C ASN A 116 3.26 11.28 2.21
N VAL A 117 2.72 11.98 3.21
CA VAL A 117 3.21 13.30 3.69
C VAL A 117 3.28 13.38 5.21
N ASP A 118 3.94 14.43 5.69
CA ASP A 118 3.97 14.89 7.08
C ASP A 118 3.48 16.34 7.16
N CYS A 119 2.25 16.55 7.61
CA CYS A 119 1.61 17.84 7.82
C CYS A 119 1.68 18.34 9.25
N ASN A 120 1.97 17.46 10.20
CA ASN A 120 1.99 17.79 11.63
C ASN A 120 3.42 18.12 12.14
N ASN A 121 4.44 17.94 11.29
CA ASN A 121 5.87 18.15 11.53
C ASN A 121 6.50 17.20 12.57
N ASP A 122 5.96 15.99 12.74
CA ASP A 122 6.53 14.94 13.58
C ASP A 122 7.58 14.08 12.85
N ARG A 123 7.84 14.39 11.57
CA ARG A 123 8.77 13.67 10.68
C ARG A 123 8.34 12.25 10.37
N LYS A 124 7.05 11.93 10.52
CA LYS A 124 6.48 10.62 10.17
C LYS A 124 5.36 10.81 9.17
N LEU A 125 5.06 9.75 8.45
CA LEU A 125 3.89 9.74 7.58
C LEU A 125 2.62 9.89 8.43
N ASP A 126 1.77 10.84 8.06
CA ASP A 126 0.53 11.08 8.77
C ASP A 126 -0.45 9.93 8.59
N ARG A 127 -1.12 9.57 9.69
CA ARG A 127 -2.24 8.64 9.70
C ARG A 127 -3.55 9.42 9.82
N GLY A 128 -4.57 9.00 9.07
CA GLY A 128 -5.88 9.64 9.18
C GLY A 128 -5.92 11.03 8.60
N LEU A 129 -5.19 11.26 7.51
CA LEU A 129 -5.09 12.57 6.90
C LEU A 129 -6.40 12.93 6.20
N ILE A 130 -7.08 13.97 6.68
CA ILE A 130 -8.32 14.48 6.07
C ILE A 130 -8.11 15.94 5.70
N ASN A 131 -8.23 16.26 4.40
CA ASN A 131 -8.21 17.63 3.84
C ASN A 131 -7.03 18.54 4.21
N GLY A 132 -5.92 18.04 4.73
CA GLY A 132 -5.01 18.97 5.43
C GLY A 132 -4.36 18.43 6.67
N THR A 133 -5.15 17.64 7.39
CA THR A 133 -5.05 17.59 8.83
C THR A 133 -4.92 16.15 9.25
N ALA A 134 -3.80 15.83 9.89
CA ALA A 134 -3.60 14.54 10.53
C ALA A 134 -4.57 14.44 11.72
N THR A 135 -5.54 13.54 11.63
CA THR A 135 -6.43 13.26 12.76
C THR A 135 -5.81 12.25 13.73
N GLY A 136 -4.78 11.53 13.29
CA GLY A 136 -4.17 10.41 14.03
C GLY A 136 -5.01 9.13 14.02
N ILE A 137 -6.25 9.18 13.52
CA ILE A 137 -7.14 8.02 13.38
C ILE A 137 -7.14 7.59 11.92
N SER A 138 -6.63 6.40 11.65
CA SER A 138 -6.49 5.83 10.31
C SER A 138 -7.85 5.37 9.75
N SER A 139 -8.78 6.31 9.50
CA SER A 139 -10.16 6.06 9.07
C SER A 139 -10.32 5.59 7.61
N GLY A 140 -9.24 5.12 6.98
CA GLY A 140 -9.24 4.62 5.62
C GLY A 140 -9.45 3.11 5.50
N TRP A 141 -9.01 2.58 4.37
CA TRP A 141 -8.98 1.15 4.06
C TRP A 141 -7.57 0.66 3.70
N LEU A 142 -7.36 -0.64 3.91
CA LEU A 142 -6.21 -1.45 3.48
C LEU A 142 -6.71 -2.73 2.82
N THR A 143 -6.05 -3.20 1.78
CA THR A 143 -6.22 -4.55 1.24
C THR A 143 -4.95 -5.35 1.46
N ASN A 144 -5.10 -6.63 1.82
CA ASN A 144 -4.03 -7.61 1.76
C ASN A 144 -4.40 -8.66 0.71
N HIS A 145 -3.49 -8.90 -0.23
CA HIS A 145 -3.62 -9.95 -1.23
C HIS A 145 -2.42 -10.86 -1.11
N VAL A 146 -2.67 -12.10 -0.69
CA VAL A 146 -1.68 -13.12 -0.39
C VAL A 146 -1.74 -14.19 -1.45
N ASN A 147 -0.57 -14.60 -1.89
CA ASN A 147 -0.35 -15.76 -2.73
C ASN A 147 0.70 -16.63 -2.02
N GLY A 148 0.28 -17.82 -1.59
CA GLY A 148 1.10 -18.64 -0.71
C GLY A 148 0.99 -20.12 -0.99
N ASP A 149 1.92 -20.86 -0.41
CA ASP A 149 2.00 -22.32 -0.54
C ASP A 149 2.21 -22.97 0.83
N TYR A 150 1.72 -24.21 1.01
CA TYR A 150 1.94 -24.96 2.25
C TYR A 150 2.08 -26.46 1.97
N LEU A 151 2.71 -27.20 2.89
CA LEU A 151 2.74 -28.66 2.82
C LEU A 151 1.54 -29.25 3.55
N ASP A 152 0.75 -30.06 2.85
CA ASP A 152 -0.37 -30.76 3.48
C ASP A 152 0.10 -31.94 4.36
N THR A 153 -0.86 -32.60 5.02
CA THR A 153 -0.59 -33.78 5.88
C THR A 153 0.06 -34.97 5.15
N THR A 154 0.03 -34.98 3.82
CA THR A 154 0.63 -36.01 2.96
C THR A 154 2.00 -35.57 2.41
N GLY A 155 2.46 -34.37 2.74
CA GLY A 155 3.72 -33.79 2.27
C GLY A 155 3.64 -33.26 0.84
N VAL A 156 2.45 -33.02 0.31
CA VAL A 156 2.25 -32.43 -1.02
C VAL A 156 2.15 -30.92 -0.88
N LEU A 157 2.84 -30.19 -1.76
CA LEU A 157 2.77 -28.73 -1.83
C LEU A 157 1.40 -28.33 -2.39
N GLN A 158 0.68 -27.54 -1.61
CA GLN A 158 -0.62 -26.99 -1.94
C GLN A 158 -0.52 -25.48 -2.07
N HIS A 159 -1.37 -24.92 -2.91
CA HIS A 159 -1.40 -23.50 -3.22
C HIS A 159 -2.69 -22.85 -2.72
N TYR A 160 -2.58 -21.65 -2.17
CA TYR A 160 -3.73 -20.87 -1.76
C TYR A 160 -3.60 -19.39 -2.13
N THR A 161 -4.75 -18.73 -2.26
CA THR A 161 -4.84 -17.28 -2.39
C THR A 161 -5.79 -16.74 -1.35
N TYR A 162 -5.42 -15.63 -0.72
CA TYR A 162 -6.26 -14.95 0.25
C TYR A 162 -6.31 -13.46 -0.08
N PHE A 163 -7.50 -12.90 -0.12
CA PHE A 163 -7.72 -11.47 -0.27
C PHE A 163 -8.60 -10.99 0.87
N VAL A 164 -8.20 -9.90 1.51
CA VAL A 164 -9.02 -9.24 2.52
C VAL A 164 -8.93 -7.73 2.35
N LYS A 165 -10.07 -7.06 2.46
CA LYS A 165 -10.17 -5.61 2.55
C LYS A 165 -10.68 -5.23 3.94
N ILE A 166 -9.92 -4.40 4.62
CA ILE A 166 -10.21 -3.89 5.96
C ILE A 166 -10.56 -2.42 5.84
N GLY A 167 -11.56 -1.97 6.60
CA GLY A 167 -11.95 -0.57 6.66
C GLY A 167 -12.21 -0.13 8.10
N TYR A 168 -12.21 1.18 8.33
CA TYR A 168 -12.61 1.76 9.60
C TYR A 168 -14.13 1.71 9.78
N PHE A 169 -14.60 1.24 10.94
CA PHE A 169 -16.02 1.15 11.29
C PHE A 169 -16.39 1.96 12.53
N GLY A 170 -15.41 2.62 13.15
CA GLY A 170 -15.60 3.36 14.40
C GLY A 170 -15.17 2.58 15.63
N PRO A 171 -15.05 3.26 16.78
CA PRO A 171 -14.66 2.64 18.04
C PRO A 171 -15.51 1.41 18.38
N GLU A 172 -14.91 0.46 19.09
CA GLU A 172 -15.54 -0.80 19.52
C GLU A 172 -15.81 -1.82 18.40
N SER A 173 -15.29 -1.57 17.19
CA SER A 173 -15.36 -2.54 16.10
C SER A 173 -14.43 -3.74 16.36
N PRO A 174 -14.75 -4.94 15.81
CA PRO A 174 -14.10 -6.20 16.20
C PRO A 174 -12.60 -6.26 15.92
N LEU A 175 -12.14 -5.62 14.84
CA LEU A 175 -10.74 -5.65 14.41
C LEU A 175 -10.00 -4.44 14.98
N TRP A 176 -9.00 -4.71 15.82
CA TRP A 176 -8.15 -3.71 16.48
C TRP A 176 -8.93 -2.58 17.20
N GLY A 177 -10.17 -2.84 17.60
CA GLY A 177 -11.03 -1.90 18.32
C GLY A 177 -11.60 -0.75 17.48
N SER A 178 -11.38 -0.73 16.16
CA SER A 178 -11.85 0.37 15.29
C SER A 178 -12.15 0.00 13.83
N TYR A 179 -11.84 -1.24 13.44
CA TYR A 179 -11.93 -1.71 12.05
C TYR A 179 -12.80 -2.95 11.94
N ASP A 180 -13.19 -3.27 10.71
CA ASP A 180 -13.83 -4.53 10.35
C ASP A 180 -13.47 -4.93 8.91
N VAL A 181 -13.77 -6.19 8.57
CA VAL A 181 -13.56 -6.76 7.24
C VAL A 181 -14.72 -6.38 6.32
N LEU A 182 -14.39 -5.67 5.24
CA LEU A 182 -15.34 -5.27 4.20
C LEU A 182 -15.59 -6.38 3.18
N GLU A 183 -14.52 -7.06 2.80
CA GLU A 183 -14.51 -8.10 1.76
C GLU A 183 -13.43 -9.12 2.11
N GLU A 184 -13.75 -10.40 1.97
CA GLU A 184 -12.80 -11.49 2.17
C GLU A 184 -13.06 -12.58 1.13
N VAL A 185 -11.99 -13.04 0.49
CA VAL A 185 -11.99 -14.12 -0.49
C VAL A 185 -10.87 -15.06 -0.15
N TYR A 186 -11.20 -16.33 0.04
CA TYR A 186 -10.23 -17.38 0.32
C TYR A 186 -10.39 -18.53 -0.67
N ASN A 187 -9.30 -18.87 -1.36
CA ASN A 187 -9.26 -20.00 -2.27
C ASN A 187 -8.14 -20.95 -1.84
N ASP A 188 -8.53 -22.15 -1.45
CA ASP A 188 -7.65 -23.27 -1.15
C ASP A 188 -8.34 -24.56 -1.65
N PRO A 189 -8.02 -25.01 -2.87
CA PRO A 189 -8.61 -26.21 -3.45
C PRO A 189 -8.33 -27.48 -2.66
N ALA A 190 -7.19 -27.58 -1.98
CA ALA A 190 -6.80 -28.77 -1.24
C ALA A 190 -7.63 -28.93 0.03
N ALA A 191 -7.92 -27.81 0.70
CA ALA A 191 -8.82 -27.78 1.85
C ALA A 191 -10.31 -27.59 1.48
N GLY A 192 -10.62 -27.46 0.19
CA GLY A 192 -11.98 -27.35 -0.34
C GLY A 192 -12.63 -25.97 -0.16
N PHE A 193 -11.85 -24.92 0.09
CA PHE A 193 -12.33 -23.55 0.21
C PHE A 193 -12.28 -22.84 -1.13
N HIS A 194 -13.40 -22.19 -1.50
CA HIS A 194 -13.51 -21.48 -2.77
C HIS A 194 -14.39 -20.25 -2.63
N GLY A 195 -13.82 -19.10 -2.97
CA GLY A 195 -14.54 -17.86 -3.21
C GLY A 195 -14.72 -16.98 -1.98
N VAL A 196 -15.79 -16.20 -2.04
CA VAL A 196 -16.06 -15.09 -1.12
C VAL A 196 -16.56 -15.64 0.21
N THR A 197 -15.86 -15.32 1.29
CA THR A 197 -16.25 -15.69 2.67
C THR A 197 -17.01 -14.57 3.35
N ILE A 198 -16.63 -13.31 3.07
CA ILE A 198 -17.32 -12.12 3.56
C ILE A 198 -17.50 -11.15 2.39
N TYR A 199 -18.72 -10.68 2.22
CA TYR A 199 -19.06 -9.58 1.33
C TYR A 199 -20.04 -8.68 2.03
N THR A 200 -19.54 -7.57 2.57
CA THR A 200 -20.44 -6.48 2.99
C THR A 200 -20.86 -5.73 1.73
N ASP A 201 -22.10 -5.22 1.72
CA ASP A 201 -22.52 -4.34 0.62
C ASP A 201 -21.45 -3.25 0.49
N PRO A 202 -20.85 -3.05 -0.70
CA PRO A 202 -19.91 -1.98 -0.91
C PRO A 202 -20.72 -0.70 -0.74
N GLY A 203 -20.69 -0.13 0.47
CA GLY A 203 -21.07 1.23 0.70
C GLY A 203 -20.16 2.08 -0.17
N LEU A 204 -20.59 2.30 -1.41
CA LEU A 204 -20.02 3.24 -2.37
C LEU A 204 -20.07 4.62 -1.70
N GLY A 205 -19.01 4.94 -0.96
CA GLY A 205 -18.73 6.25 -0.41
C GLY A 205 -19.77 6.80 0.57
N PHE A 206 -19.67 6.43 1.85
CA PHE A 206 -20.02 7.33 2.95
C PHE A 206 -19.07 7.10 4.13
N PHE A 207 -17.83 7.58 3.97
CA PHE A 207 -16.86 7.74 5.08
C PHE A 207 -16.61 9.22 5.38
N THR A 208 -17.69 10.01 5.43
CA THR A 208 -17.67 11.33 6.06
C THR A 208 -18.79 11.36 7.09
N GLN A 209 -18.44 11.31 8.37
CA GLN A 209 -19.32 11.89 9.39
C GLN A 209 -19.51 13.37 9.05
N HIS A 210 -20.78 13.80 8.99
CA HIS A 210 -21.16 15.21 8.87
C HIS A 210 -20.74 16.01 10.10
#